data_AF-A0AA39IMW7-F1
#
_entry.id   AF-A0AA39IMW7-F1
#
_cell.length_a   1.000
_cell.length_b   1.000
_cell.length_c   1.000
_cell.angle_alpha   90.00
_cell.angle_beta   90.00
_cell.angle_gamma   90.00
#
_symmetry.space_group_name_H-M   'P 1'
#
loop_
_entity.id
_entity.type
_entity.pdbx_description
1 polymer ?
#
loop_
_entity_poly.entity_id
_entity_poly.type
_entity_poly.pdbx_seq_one_letter_code
_entity_poly.pdbx_strand_id
1 'polypeptide(L)'
;MISTKYGSPSKENYHIIHLRTADMDLLSHDLIDHLLQFLPRKDLETINKVACWRTELSNWQLLAEHHLEERYLLDIDVYIPEQNEPENAAKRMKLEEGAEIDDKNDKIQFSVRKRRFTGEPVGPWDFKKLQYASLRDVSISFYHWKVNGKHRSCDLQQLLSILSLSVATRADSNTRSSLCVRNGYRSISDSRDSTVVDLSLQVIQVVQKTFAKVDIRTTSNDVNLRMEDFMRDYINHEAFLEDLRFSCDGIRNQKISLEGIVTLFKKRRLTPLTVEIPFDSLTYRNIEEIVKHWNNSDGYVAGHKELRMVRDSWMGFESRTQHDYLPHPTKRSSLLQSTNYLKIVKFNPWHSPVTFDWIDALINDWKARAGMYLYGGNRQMKLRMTRGDWNKLEQKYGPLVVKTSGDSLPLIAHPSNLVSIELRKYRSGYMVLAGTKIKKLRRYAVESFISEWMDGSGDFVVGQLRKITVGLSFNVWWSISRACQAFYVHRRANSRLKIQASRDYELYTMSVVPIDPETVKDWNLNLLFGAD
;
A
#
# COMPACT_ATOMS: atom_id res chain seq x y z
N MET A 1 32.74 -40.28 13.57
CA MET A 1 34.07 -39.99 13.01
C MET A 1 33.97 -40.08 11.49
N ILE A 2 33.82 -38.95 10.81
CA ILE A 2 33.90 -38.87 9.34
C ILE A 2 35.00 -37.82 9.07
N SER A 3 36.11 -38.29 8.56
CA SER A 3 37.32 -37.50 8.25
C SER A 3 37.11 -36.75 6.94
N THR A 4 36.90 -35.44 7.01
CA THR A 4 36.90 -34.55 5.85
C THR A 4 38.35 -34.22 5.45
N LYS A 5 38.83 -34.87 4.37
CA LYS A 5 40.03 -34.44 3.66
C LYS A 5 39.71 -33.16 2.88
N TYR A 6 40.32 -32.06 3.29
CA TYR A 6 40.40 -30.84 2.48
C TYR A 6 41.33 -31.10 1.28
N GLY A 7 40.75 -31.25 0.10
CA GLY A 7 41.48 -31.18 -1.16
C GLY A 7 41.75 -29.71 -1.51
N SER A 8 43.02 -29.37 -1.71
CA SER A 8 43.43 -28.06 -2.23
C SER A 8 42.81 -27.86 -3.63
N PRO A 9 42.25 -26.68 -3.93
CA PRO A 9 41.73 -26.41 -5.27
C PRO A 9 42.90 -26.39 -6.25
N SER A 10 42.84 -27.27 -7.24
CA SER A 10 43.70 -27.22 -8.41
C SER A 10 43.61 -25.83 -9.04
N LYS A 11 44.75 -25.24 -9.38
CA LYS A 11 44.86 -24.03 -10.19
C LYS A 11 44.12 -24.26 -11.52
N GLU A 12 42.85 -23.91 -11.57
CA GLU A 12 42.15 -23.74 -12.82
C GLU A 12 42.78 -22.52 -13.51
N ASN A 13 43.45 -22.80 -14.63
CA ASN A 13 43.85 -21.78 -15.58
C ASN A 13 42.57 -21.12 -16.10
N TYR A 14 42.18 -20.00 -15.48
CA TYR A 14 41.28 -19.06 -16.13
C TYR A 14 42.00 -18.58 -17.39
N HIS A 15 41.67 -19.17 -18.53
CA HIS A 15 41.84 -18.51 -19.80
C HIS A 15 41.00 -17.23 -19.72
N ILE A 16 41.64 -16.13 -19.32
CA ILE A 16 41.16 -14.80 -19.62
C ILE A 16 41.17 -14.77 -21.14
N ILE A 17 40.03 -15.10 -21.74
CA ILE A 17 39.78 -14.80 -23.13
C ILE A 17 39.86 -13.27 -23.16
N HIS A 18 41.00 -12.75 -23.60
CA HIS A 18 41.07 -11.41 -24.16
C HIS A 18 40.18 -11.45 -25.40
N LEU A 19 38.86 -11.34 -25.17
CA LEU A 19 37.97 -10.79 -26.17
C LEU A 19 38.62 -9.45 -26.48
N ARG A 20 39.30 -9.34 -27.63
CA ARG A 20 39.54 -8.06 -28.28
C ARG A 20 38.18 -7.40 -28.23
N THR A 21 38.03 -6.43 -27.33
CA THR A 21 36.83 -5.60 -27.21
C THR A 21 36.58 -5.12 -28.62
N ALA A 22 35.53 -5.65 -29.25
CA ALA A 22 35.04 -5.07 -30.49
C ALA A 22 34.89 -3.59 -30.19
N ASP A 23 35.61 -2.79 -30.94
CA ASP A 23 35.79 -1.38 -30.67
C ASP A 23 34.40 -0.74 -30.65
N MET A 24 33.87 -0.47 -29.44
CA MET A 24 32.50 0.03 -29.24
C MET A 24 32.31 1.43 -29.83
N ASP A 25 33.41 2.05 -30.26
CA ASP A 25 33.50 3.32 -30.97
C ASP A 25 33.12 3.18 -32.45
N LEU A 26 33.08 1.94 -32.99
CA LEU A 26 32.65 1.68 -34.37
C LEU A 26 31.13 1.69 -34.56
N LEU A 27 30.35 1.78 -33.48
CA LEU A 27 28.91 1.93 -33.58
C LEU A 27 28.60 3.34 -34.09
N SER A 28 27.82 3.43 -35.17
CA SER A 28 27.42 4.72 -35.71
C SER A 28 26.63 5.51 -34.66
N HIS A 29 26.76 6.84 -34.71
CA HIS A 29 26.03 7.75 -33.83
C HIS A 29 24.52 7.45 -33.80
N ASP A 30 23.92 7.19 -34.97
CA ASP A 30 22.50 6.87 -35.10
C ASP A 30 22.12 5.55 -34.41
N LEU A 31 22.99 4.55 -34.46
CA LEU A 31 22.75 3.28 -33.78
C LEU A 31 22.86 3.45 -32.26
N ILE A 32 23.80 4.28 -31.78
CA ILE A 32 23.90 4.61 -30.36
C ILE A 32 22.63 5.36 -29.91
N ASP A 33 22.21 6.41 -30.60
CA ASP A 33 20.99 7.19 -30.27
C ASP A 33 19.76 6.27 -30.24
N HIS A 34 19.63 5.38 -31.23
CA HIS A 34 18.55 4.39 -31.28
C HIS A 34 18.59 3.42 -30.10
N LEU A 35 19.77 2.88 -29.75
CA LEU A 35 19.92 1.98 -28.61
C LEU A 35 19.57 2.68 -27.30
N LEU A 36 20.13 3.88 -27.10
CA LEU A 36 19.92 4.66 -25.89
C LEU A 36 18.43 4.96 -25.72
N GLN A 37 17.67 5.24 -26.79
CA GLN A 37 16.22 5.48 -26.77
C GLN A 37 15.43 4.44 -25.95
N PHE A 38 15.82 3.17 -25.97
CA PHE A 38 15.13 2.09 -25.26
C PHE A 38 15.62 1.86 -23.83
N LEU A 39 16.73 2.48 -23.44
CA LEU A 39 17.32 2.25 -22.12
C LEU A 39 16.60 3.05 -21.03
N PRO A 40 16.38 2.44 -19.84
CA PRO A 40 15.92 3.15 -18.67
C PRO A 40 16.85 4.30 -18.28
N ARG A 41 16.29 5.34 -17.64
CA ARG A 41 17.08 6.53 -17.22
C ARG A 41 18.31 6.16 -16.39
N LYS A 42 18.17 5.23 -15.44
CA LYS A 42 19.27 4.79 -14.57
C LYS A 42 20.43 4.16 -15.37
N ASP A 43 20.10 3.45 -16.44
CA ASP A 43 21.09 2.83 -17.30
C ASP A 43 21.80 3.90 -18.15
N LEU A 44 21.07 4.93 -18.61
CA LEU A 44 21.67 6.12 -19.22
C LEU A 44 22.59 6.89 -18.28
N GLU A 45 22.20 7.10 -17.02
CA GLU A 45 23.05 7.75 -16.00
C GLU A 45 24.32 6.94 -15.77
N THR A 46 24.20 5.61 -15.77
CA THR A 46 25.34 4.70 -15.64
C THR A 46 26.25 4.78 -16.87
N ILE A 47 25.68 4.76 -18.08
CA ILE A 47 26.43 4.90 -19.33
C ILE A 47 27.15 6.25 -19.37
N ASN A 48 26.46 7.36 -19.10
CA ASN A 48 27.05 8.69 -19.09
C ASN A 48 28.23 8.77 -18.09
N LYS A 49 28.03 8.23 -16.88
CA LYS A 49 29.07 8.20 -15.84
C LYS A 49 30.28 7.34 -16.24
N VAL A 50 30.07 6.21 -16.91
CA VAL A 50 31.17 5.34 -17.34
C VAL A 50 31.89 5.93 -18.56
N ALA A 51 31.14 6.49 -19.50
CA ALA A 51 31.65 7.09 -20.72
C ALA A 51 32.46 8.37 -20.44
N CYS A 52 32.09 9.17 -19.43
CA CYS A 52 32.83 10.40 -19.11
C CYS A 52 34.26 10.17 -18.59
N TRP A 53 34.65 8.92 -18.31
CA TRP A 53 36.01 8.57 -17.85
C TRP A 53 36.87 7.99 -18.98
N ARG A 54 36.32 7.85 -20.19
CA ARG A 54 36.97 7.25 -21.36
C ARG A 54 36.78 8.14 -22.58
N THR A 55 37.86 8.72 -23.08
CA THR A 55 37.82 9.59 -24.27
C THR A 55 37.34 8.87 -25.52
N GLU A 56 37.53 7.54 -25.57
CA GLU A 56 37.05 6.63 -26.60
C GLU A 56 35.51 6.66 -26.70
N LEU A 57 34.81 6.76 -25.57
CA LEU A 57 33.34 6.71 -25.51
C LEU A 57 32.67 8.09 -25.62
N SER A 58 33.30 9.08 -26.27
CA SER A 58 32.80 10.45 -26.32
C SER A 58 31.40 10.56 -26.95
N ASN A 59 31.11 9.76 -27.99
CA ASN A 59 29.80 9.73 -28.64
C ASN A 59 28.72 9.17 -27.70
N TRP A 60 29.04 8.13 -26.93
CA TRP A 60 28.14 7.55 -25.93
C TRP A 60 27.85 8.53 -24.81
N GLN A 61 28.87 9.24 -24.32
CA GLN A 61 28.70 10.29 -23.32
C GLN A 61 27.77 11.39 -23.83
N LEU A 62 28.08 11.96 -24.99
CA LEU A 62 27.33 13.08 -25.57
C LEU A 62 25.85 12.71 -25.81
N LEU A 63 25.59 11.53 -26.36
CA LEU A 63 24.23 11.07 -26.59
C LEU A 63 23.50 10.69 -25.31
N ALA A 64 24.18 10.06 -24.34
CA ALA A 64 23.57 9.76 -23.05
C ALA A 64 23.21 11.03 -22.29
N GLU A 65 24.09 12.03 -22.27
CA GLU A 65 23.83 13.36 -21.70
C GLU A 65 22.65 14.02 -22.42
N HIS A 66 22.66 14.05 -23.75
CA HIS A 66 21.55 14.57 -24.55
C HIS A 66 20.22 13.89 -24.21
N HIS A 67 20.17 12.56 -24.12
CA HIS A 67 18.95 11.86 -23.70
C HIS A 67 18.55 12.15 -22.24
N LEU A 68 19.51 12.34 -21.33
CA LEU A 68 19.21 12.67 -19.94
C LEU A 68 18.59 14.05 -19.78
N GLU A 69 18.98 14.99 -20.64
CA GLU A 69 18.49 16.37 -20.70
C GLU A 69 17.18 16.52 -21.49
N GLU A 70 17.11 15.88 -22.66
CA GLU A 70 16.02 16.06 -23.62
C GLU A 70 14.84 15.11 -23.40
N ARG A 71 14.97 14.08 -22.55
CA ARG A 71 13.82 13.25 -22.22
C ARG A 71 12.90 13.93 -21.21
N TYR A 72 11.61 13.76 -21.45
CA TYR A 72 10.57 14.34 -20.60
C TYR A 72 9.36 13.42 -20.49
N LEU A 73 8.60 13.70 -19.45
CA LEU A 73 7.35 13.05 -19.11
C LEU A 73 6.19 13.92 -19.59
N LEU A 74 5.16 13.27 -20.12
CA LEU A 74 3.91 13.92 -20.52
C LEU A 74 2.80 13.57 -19.55
N ASP A 75 2.12 14.59 -19.04
CA ASP A 75 0.78 14.46 -18.47
C ASP A 75 -0.23 14.91 -19.52
N ILE A 76 -1.17 14.04 -19.88
CA ILE A 76 -2.14 14.27 -20.94
C ILE A 76 -3.53 14.22 -20.33
N ASP A 77 -4.30 15.28 -20.53
CA ASP A 77 -5.72 15.32 -20.22
C ASP A 77 -6.48 15.37 -21.55
N VAL A 78 -7.24 14.32 -21.87
CA VAL A 78 -8.07 14.20 -23.08
C VAL A 78 -9.53 14.43 -22.70
N TYR A 79 -10.20 15.28 -23.47
CA TYR A 79 -11.61 15.60 -23.31
C TYR A 79 -12.34 15.41 -24.65
N ILE A 80 -13.32 14.51 -24.67
CA ILE A 80 -14.19 14.30 -25.83
C ILE A 80 -15.54 14.96 -25.51
N PRO A 81 -15.87 16.10 -26.15
CA PRO A 81 -17.14 16.78 -25.95
C PRO A 81 -18.31 16.00 -26.53
N GLU A 82 -19.51 16.23 -26.00
CA GLU A 82 -20.76 15.72 -26.59
C GLU A 82 -21.10 16.52 -27.84
N GLN A 83 -21.42 15.84 -28.94
CA GLN A 83 -21.68 16.49 -30.23
C GLN A 83 -23.08 17.14 -30.31
N ASN A 84 -24.01 16.75 -29.42
CA ASN A 84 -25.45 17.01 -29.58
C ASN A 84 -26.09 17.99 -28.57
N GLU A 85 -25.32 18.91 -27.96
CA GLU A 85 -25.89 19.98 -27.11
C GLU A 85 -25.92 21.40 -27.76
N PRO A 86 -26.23 21.58 -29.06
CA PRO A 86 -26.06 22.88 -29.72
C PRO A 86 -26.98 23.99 -29.18
N GLU A 87 -28.18 23.69 -28.67
CA GLU A 87 -29.12 24.74 -28.25
C GLU A 87 -28.97 25.23 -26.80
N ASN A 88 -28.57 24.36 -25.87
CA ASN A 88 -28.41 24.73 -24.45
C ASN A 88 -26.99 25.18 -24.10
N ALA A 89 -25.96 24.65 -24.76
CA ALA A 89 -24.57 25.09 -24.58
C ALA A 89 -24.35 26.50 -25.14
N ALA A 90 -24.93 26.82 -26.31
CA ALA A 90 -24.88 28.16 -26.89
C ALA A 90 -25.56 29.23 -26.01
N LYS A 91 -26.63 28.86 -25.28
CA LYS A 91 -27.26 29.75 -24.28
C LYS A 91 -26.42 29.94 -23.02
N ARG A 92 -25.66 28.94 -22.59
CA ARG A 92 -24.78 29.03 -21.39
C ARG A 92 -23.46 29.74 -21.67
N MET A 93 -22.85 29.53 -22.84
CA MET A 93 -21.60 30.20 -23.22
C MET A 93 -21.78 31.68 -23.59
N LYS A 94 -22.96 32.11 -24.07
CA LYS A 94 -23.25 33.54 -24.30
C LYS A 94 -23.21 34.41 -23.04
N LEU A 95 -23.14 33.82 -21.83
CA LEU A 95 -22.99 34.55 -20.57
C LEU A 95 -21.53 34.73 -20.13
N GLU A 96 -20.57 34.03 -20.74
CA GLU A 96 -19.13 34.16 -20.47
C GLU A 96 -18.44 34.73 -21.72
N GLU A 97 -18.21 36.03 -21.70
CA GLU A 97 -17.89 36.91 -22.84
C GLU A 97 -16.82 36.40 -23.83
N GLY A 98 -17.17 36.41 -25.13
CA GLY A 98 -16.25 36.73 -26.22
C GLY A 98 -15.59 35.59 -27.00
N ALA A 99 -15.88 34.32 -26.72
CA ALA A 99 -15.32 33.21 -27.52
C ALA A 99 -16.13 32.99 -28.82
N GLU A 100 -15.54 33.28 -29.98
CA GLU A 100 -16.06 32.84 -31.28
C GLU A 100 -16.13 31.31 -31.32
N ILE A 101 -17.34 30.78 -31.50
CA ILE A 101 -17.58 29.34 -31.65
C ILE A 101 -17.38 28.99 -33.12
N ASP A 102 -16.29 28.28 -33.44
CA ASP A 102 -16.03 27.71 -34.76
C ASP A 102 -16.94 26.48 -34.96
N ASP A 103 -18.04 26.67 -35.69
CA ASP A 103 -19.24 25.82 -35.78
C ASP A 103 -19.04 24.45 -36.47
N LYS A 104 -17.80 23.99 -36.67
CA LYS A 104 -17.49 22.93 -37.65
C LYS A 104 -16.70 21.73 -37.17
N ASN A 105 -16.50 21.54 -35.87
CA ASN A 105 -15.41 20.69 -35.46
C ASN A 105 -15.77 19.61 -34.44
N ASP A 106 -15.74 18.36 -34.94
CA ASP A 106 -15.50 17.10 -34.23
C ASP A 106 -14.14 17.07 -33.47
N LYS A 107 -13.65 18.23 -33.05
CA LYS A 107 -12.31 18.40 -32.52
C LYS A 107 -12.28 17.91 -31.07
N ILE A 108 -11.52 16.84 -30.87
CA ILE A 108 -11.14 16.37 -29.55
C ILE A 108 -10.32 17.47 -28.89
N GLN A 109 -10.64 17.77 -27.64
CA GLN A 109 -9.92 18.73 -26.84
C GLN A 109 -8.92 17.98 -25.96
N PHE A 110 -7.74 18.53 -25.78
CA PHE A 110 -6.75 17.94 -24.91
C PHE A 110 -5.81 18.99 -24.35
N SER A 111 -5.15 18.66 -23.26
CA SER A 111 -4.05 19.44 -22.72
C SER A 111 -2.86 18.52 -22.48
N VAL A 112 -1.67 19.02 -22.81
CA VAL A 112 -0.41 18.29 -22.59
C VAL A 112 0.49 19.14 -21.73
N ARG A 113 0.93 18.58 -20.60
CA ARG A 113 1.91 19.19 -19.72
C ARG A 113 3.21 18.42 -19.83
N LYS A 114 4.24 19.11 -20.31
CA LYS A 114 5.61 18.58 -20.40
C LYS A 114 6.31 18.75 -19.05
N ARG A 115 6.97 17.70 -18.57
CA ARG A 115 7.69 17.70 -17.29
C ARG A 115 9.05 17.04 -17.38
N ARG A 116 10.01 17.50 -16.57
CA ARG A 116 11.25 16.76 -16.29
C ARG A 116 10.95 15.53 -15.44
N PHE A 117 11.89 14.59 -15.40
CA PHE A 117 11.86 13.45 -14.49
C PHE A 117 11.90 13.86 -13.00
N THR A 118 12.38 15.07 -12.70
CA THR A 118 12.30 15.69 -11.37
C THR A 118 10.87 16.14 -11.00
N GLY A 119 9.94 16.15 -11.97
CA GLY A 119 8.56 16.60 -11.82
C GLY A 119 8.33 18.08 -12.19
N GLU A 120 9.40 18.84 -12.43
CA GLU A 120 9.34 20.25 -12.82
C GLU A 120 8.69 20.43 -14.20
N PRO A 121 7.81 21.43 -14.39
CA PRO A 121 7.22 21.73 -15.69
C PRO A 121 8.28 22.28 -16.68
N VAL A 122 8.18 21.90 -17.95
CA VAL A 122 9.10 22.32 -19.02
C VAL A 122 8.32 22.97 -20.16
N GLY A 123 8.01 24.25 -20.03
CA GLY A 123 7.37 25.02 -21.10
C GLY A 123 6.09 24.39 -21.71
N PRO A 124 5.59 24.94 -22.82
CA PRO A 124 4.50 24.33 -23.58
C PRO A 124 4.99 23.15 -24.42
N TRP A 125 4.11 22.18 -24.65
CA TRP A 125 4.33 21.09 -25.61
C TRP A 125 4.15 21.59 -27.05
N ASP A 126 5.06 21.22 -27.95
CA ASP A 126 5.11 21.67 -29.34
C ASP A 126 5.03 20.53 -30.38
N PHE A 127 4.74 19.30 -29.93
CA PHE A 127 4.64 18.07 -30.76
C PHE A 127 5.92 17.67 -31.48
N LYS A 128 7.03 18.39 -31.28
CA LYS A 128 8.33 18.02 -31.82
C LYS A 128 8.98 17.02 -30.86
N LYS A 129 9.88 16.20 -31.41
CA LYS A 129 10.71 15.28 -30.62
C LYS A 129 9.95 14.18 -29.85
N LEU A 130 8.88 13.62 -30.43
CA LEU A 130 8.12 12.50 -29.83
C LEU A 130 9.00 11.35 -29.32
N GLN A 131 10.13 11.09 -29.98
CA GLN A 131 11.10 10.04 -29.61
C GLN A 131 11.70 10.19 -28.20
N TYR A 132 11.69 11.38 -27.60
CA TYR A 132 12.20 11.63 -26.24
C TYR A 132 11.08 11.75 -25.19
N ALA A 133 9.83 11.51 -25.59
CA ALA A 133 8.67 11.64 -24.73
C ALA A 133 8.22 10.28 -24.18
N SER A 134 7.85 10.25 -22.91
CA SER A 134 7.14 9.11 -22.30
C SER A 134 5.90 9.56 -21.55
N LEU A 135 4.85 8.73 -21.59
CA LEU A 135 3.61 8.96 -20.86
C LEU A 135 3.81 8.73 -19.38
N ARG A 136 3.39 9.70 -18.56
CA ARG A 136 3.38 9.56 -17.10
C ARG A 136 1.96 9.49 -16.58
N ASP A 137 1.15 10.49 -16.89
CA ASP A 137 -0.23 10.57 -16.44
C ASP A 137 -1.13 10.78 -17.65
N VAL A 138 -2.14 9.93 -17.83
CA VAL A 138 -3.11 10.04 -18.91
C VAL A 138 -4.49 10.04 -18.28
N SER A 139 -5.22 11.13 -18.41
CA SER A 139 -6.59 11.26 -17.95
C SER A 139 -7.50 11.46 -19.15
N ILE A 140 -8.37 10.50 -19.43
CA ILE A 140 -9.33 10.55 -20.51
C ILE A 140 -10.70 10.76 -19.88
N SER A 141 -11.33 11.89 -20.17
CA SER A 141 -12.66 12.23 -19.65
C SER A 141 -13.64 12.39 -20.80
N PHE A 142 -14.80 11.76 -20.65
CA PHE A 142 -15.93 11.87 -21.56
C PHE A 142 -17.01 12.69 -20.87
N TYR A 143 -17.57 13.67 -21.58
CA TYR A 143 -18.71 14.51 -21.15
C TYR A 143 -18.43 15.48 -19.98
N HIS A 144 -19.28 16.53 -19.89
CA HIS A 144 -19.45 17.66 -18.94
C HIS A 144 -18.61 17.79 -17.63
N TRP A 145 -17.36 17.37 -17.57
CA TRP A 145 -16.46 17.83 -16.54
C TRP A 145 -15.98 19.22 -16.92
N LYS A 146 -16.24 20.23 -16.08
CA LYS A 146 -15.58 21.53 -16.21
C LYS A 146 -14.08 21.28 -16.08
N VAL A 147 -13.40 21.16 -17.20
CA VAL A 147 -11.95 21.03 -17.17
C VAL A 147 -11.40 22.43 -16.99
N ASN A 148 -11.00 22.74 -15.76
CA ASN A 148 -10.32 23.99 -15.43
C ASN A 148 -8.93 23.95 -16.09
N GLY A 149 -8.84 24.33 -17.36
CA GLY A 149 -7.58 24.31 -18.10
C GLY A 149 -7.70 24.81 -19.54
N LYS A 150 -6.61 25.37 -20.06
CA LYS A 150 -6.47 25.75 -21.47
C LYS A 150 -6.31 24.49 -22.31
N HIS A 151 -7.44 23.91 -22.75
CA HIS A 151 -7.42 22.82 -23.71
C HIS A 151 -7.17 23.39 -25.11
N ARG A 152 -6.42 22.66 -25.91
CA ARG A 152 -6.27 22.91 -27.34
C ARG A 152 -7.06 21.85 -28.08
N SER A 153 -7.60 22.21 -29.23
CA SER A 153 -8.12 21.21 -30.15
C SER A 153 -6.97 20.47 -30.85
N CYS A 154 -7.07 19.15 -31.01
CA CYS A 154 -6.24 18.38 -31.94
C CYS A 154 -7.07 17.59 -32.94
N ASP A 155 -6.40 17.24 -34.03
CA ASP A 155 -6.81 16.13 -34.87
C ASP A 155 -6.65 14.79 -34.14
N LEU A 156 -7.54 13.83 -34.45
CA LEU A 156 -7.53 12.50 -33.83
C LEU A 156 -6.21 11.76 -34.09
N GLN A 157 -5.63 11.80 -35.28
CA GLN A 157 -4.39 11.08 -35.59
C GLN A 157 -3.21 11.61 -34.77
N GLN A 158 -3.17 12.92 -34.54
CA GLN A 158 -2.17 13.53 -33.65
C GLN A 158 -2.32 13.02 -32.22
N LEU A 159 -3.55 12.96 -31.70
CA LEU A 159 -3.83 12.42 -30.37
C LEU A 159 -3.41 10.95 -30.26
N LEU A 160 -3.83 10.12 -31.22
CA LEU A 160 -3.51 8.68 -31.22
C LEU A 160 -1.99 8.46 -31.27
N SER A 161 -1.26 9.27 -32.03
CA SER A 161 0.21 9.20 -32.11
C SER A 161 0.87 9.49 -30.76
N ILE A 162 0.34 10.44 -29.98
CA ILE A 162 0.87 10.79 -28.65
C ILE A 162 0.50 9.71 -27.62
N LEU A 163 -0.73 9.20 -27.65
CA LEU A 163 -1.18 8.17 -26.72
C LEU A 163 -0.51 6.81 -26.96
N SER A 164 0.05 6.61 -28.15
CA SER A 164 0.85 5.43 -28.49
C SER A 164 2.28 5.46 -27.93
N LEU A 165 2.73 6.59 -27.36
CA LEU A 165 4.07 6.72 -26.78
C LEU A 165 4.31 5.74 -25.63
N SER A 166 5.59 5.40 -25.40
CA SER A 166 6.01 4.55 -24.28
C SER A 166 5.57 5.11 -22.92
N VAL A 167 5.22 4.24 -21.99
CA VAL A 167 4.89 4.65 -20.60
C VAL A 167 6.17 4.68 -19.78
N ALA A 168 6.36 5.75 -19.03
CA ALA A 168 7.47 5.87 -18.10
C ALA A 168 7.39 4.77 -17.03
N THR A 169 8.49 4.04 -16.88
CA THR A 169 8.57 2.98 -15.88
C THR A 169 9.01 3.54 -14.54
N ARG A 170 8.88 2.73 -13.48
CA ARG A 170 9.41 3.05 -12.16
C ARG A 170 10.94 3.15 -12.12
N ALA A 171 11.64 2.53 -13.07
CA ALA A 171 13.08 2.69 -13.20
C ALA A 171 13.46 4.08 -13.73
N ASP A 172 12.54 4.72 -14.46
CA ASP A 172 12.80 6.01 -15.10
C ASP A 172 12.46 7.19 -14.22
N SER A 173 11.45 7.06 -13.35
CA SER A 173 11.01 8.14 -12.49
C SER A 173 10.63 7.67 -11.08
N ASN A 174 10.81 8.55 -10.10
CA ASN A 174 10.28 8.35 -8.75
C ASN A 174 8.74 8.38 -8.70
N THR A 175 8.09 8.77 -9.80
CA THR A 175 6.64 8.86 -9.93
C THR A 175 6.07 7.61 -10.59
N ARG A 176 4.93 7.14 -10.09
CA ARG A 176 4.22 6.01 -10.70
C ARG A 176 3.36 6.55 -11.83
N SER A 177 3.41 5.90 -12.98
CA SER A 177 2.55 6.23 -14.11
C SER A 177 1.10 5.88 -13.81
N SER A 178 0.17 6.72 -14.28
CA SER A 178 -1.26 6.55 -14.10
C SER A 178 -2.06 6.73 -15.40
N LEU A 179 -3.06 5.87 -15.56
CA LEU A 179 -4.12 6.01 -16.54
C LEU A 179 -5.44 6.18 -15.77
N CYS A 180 -6.16 7.27 -16.03
CA CYS A 180 -7.49 7.50 -15.52
C CYS A 180 -8.45 7.64 -16.69
N VAL A 181 -9.52 6.83 -16.70
CA VAL A 181 -10.59 6.92 -17.69
C VAL A 181 -11.87 7.24 -16.95
N ARG A 182 -12.53 8.34 -17.27
CA ARG A 182 -13.75 8.80 -16.61
C ARG A 182 -14.83 9.02 -17.65
N ASN A 183 -15.90 8.25 -17.57
CA ASN A 183 -17.14 8.53 -18.28
C ASN A 183 -18.12 9.19 -17.30
N GLY A 184 -18.32 10.50 -17.44
CA GLY A 184 -19.06 11.33 -16.49
C GLY A 184 -20.58 11.28 -16.61
N TYR A 185 -21.16 10.23 -17.18
CA TYR A 185 -22.58 10.20 -17.50
C TYR A 185 -23.45 10.17 -16.24
N ARG A 186 -24.17 11.27 -15.97
CA ARG A 186 -25.28 11.29 -15.00
C ARG A 186 -26.57 11.02 -15.75
N SER A 187 -26.90 9.74 -15.95
CA SER A 187 -28.28 9.31 -16.21
C SER A 187 -29.00 10.04 -17.34
N ILE A 188 -28.64 9.76 -18.60
CA ILE A 188 -29.48 10.09 -19.75
C ILE A 188 -29.71 8.81 -20.54
N SER A 189 -30.85 8.19 -20.32
CA SER A 189 -31.31 6.97 -21.02
C SER A 189 -31.34 7.08 -22.55
N ASP A 190 -31.09 8.26 -23.14
CA ASP A 190 -31.52 8.56 -24.50
C ASP A 190 -30.46 9.12 -25.46
N SER A 191 -29.27 9.53 -25.01
CA SER A 191 -28.23 10.00 -25.93
C SER A 191 -27.33 8.82 -26.35
N ARG A 192 -27.78 8.15 -27.43
CA ARG A 192 -27.10 7.03 -28.13
C ARG A 192 -26.09 7.55 -29.14
N ASP A 193 -25.25 8.52 -28.79
CA ASP A 193 -24.22 8.96 -29.73
C ASP A 193 -23.11 7.90 -29.84
N SER A 194 -23.31 6.95 -30.75
CA SER A 194 -22.37 5.87 -31.03
C SER A 194 -21.00 6.41 -31.45
N THR A 195 -20.95 7.61 -32.04
CA THR A 195 -19.71 8.25 -32.50
C THR A 195 -18.78 8.57 -31.34
N VAL A 196 -19.31 9.16 -30.26
CA VAL A 196 -18.52 9.48 -29.07
C VAL A 196 -18.00 8.21 -28.40
N VAL A 197 -18.84 7.16 -28.34
CA VAL A 197 -18.43 5.85 -27.83
C VAL A 197 -17.30 5.25 -28.66
N ASP A 198 -17.43 5.25 -29.99
CA ASP A 198 -16.43 4.71 -30.89
C ASP A 198 -15.11 5.50 -30.83
N LEU A 199 -15.16 6.84 -30.75
CA LEU A 199 -13.97 7.68 -30.56
C LEU A 199 -13.29 7.38 -29.21
N SER A 200 -14.08 7.26 -28.14
CA SER A 200 -13.58 6.92 -26.80
C SER A 200 -12.81 5.60 -26.80
N LEU A 201 -13.33 4.61 -27.53
CA LEU A 201 -12.71 3.30 -27.66
C LEU A 201 -11.44 3.33 -28.50
N GLN A 202 -11.44 4.07 -29.63
CA GLN A 202 -10.23 4.24 -30.44
C GLN A 202 -9.10 4.87 -29.60
N VAL A 203 -9.42 5.91 -28.82
CA VAL A 203 -8.48 6.55 -27.90
C VAL A 203 -7.95 5.57 -26.86
N ILE A 204 -8.80 4.76 -26.24
CA ILE A 204 -8.38 3.80 -25.20
C ILE A 204 -7.59 2.62 -25.77
N GLN A 205 -7.93 2.16 -26.98
CA GLN A 205 -7.26 1.02 -27.61
C GLN A 205 -5.80 1.30 -27.97
N VAL A 206 -5.45 2.55 -28.30
CA VAL A 206 -4.07 2.94 -28.61
C VAL A 206 -3.22 3.20 -27.36
N VAL A 207 -3.85 3.42 -26.20
CA VAL A 207 -3.13 3.67 -24.95
C VAL A 207 -2.36 2.41 -24.54
N GLN A 208 -1.07 2.60 -24.26
CA GLN A 208 -0.20 1.53 -23.79
C GLN A 208 -0.71 0.91 -22.48
N LYS A 209 -0.59 -0.42 -22.36
CA LYS A 209 -1.16 -1.19 -21.24
C LYS A 209 -0.17 -1.41 -20.09
N THR A 210 0.77 -0.49 -19.89
CA THR A 210 1.92 -0.63 -18.99
C THR A 210 1.99 0.41 -17.87
N PHE A 211 0.94 1.22 -17.69
CA PHE A 211 0.79 2.07 -16.50
C PHE A 211 0.70 1.27 -15.21
N ALA A 212 1.35 1.78 -14.17
CA ALA A 212 1.35 1.17 -12.85
C ALA A 212 0.02 1.36 -12.10
N LYS A 213 -0.69 2.46 -12.37
CA LYS A 213 -2.00 2.75 -11.78
C LYS A 213 -3.03 2.93 -12.87
N VAL A 214 -4.19 2.30 -12.72
CA VAL A 214 -5.30 2.41 -13.66
C VAL A 214 -6.57 2.68 -12.86
N ASP A 215 -7.30 3.73 -13.18
CA ASP A 215 -8.61 4.07 -12.58
C ASP A 215 -9.62 4.30 -13.69
N ILE A 216 -10.47 3.30 -13.94
CA ILE A 216 -11.54 3.36 -14.93
C ILE A 216 -12.86 3.53 -14.21
N ARG A 217 -13.56 4.61 -14.51
CA ARG A 217 -14.89 4.93 -14.00
C ARG A 217 -15.84 5.10 -15.16
N THR A 218 -16.86 4.28 -15.21
CA THR A 218 -17.84 4.26 -16.29
C THR A 218 -19.26 4.17 -15.76
N THR A 219 -20.21 4.80 -16.45
CA THR A 219 -21.63 4.80 -16.03
C THR A 219 -22.56 4.37 -17.15
N SER A 220 -22.05 4.08 -18.36
CA SER A 220 -22.85 3.69 -19.54
C SER A 220 -22.72 2.20 -19.84
N ASN A 221 -23.86 1.51 -19.98
CA ASN A 221 -23.90 0.06 -20.18
C ASN A 221 -23.16 -0.42 -21.45
N ASP A 222 -23.28 0.32 -22.56
CA ASP A 222 -22.71 -0.10 -23.85
C ASP A 222 -21.18 0.05 -23.89
N VAL A 223 -20.67 1.11 -23.24
CA VAL A 223 -19.23 1.32 -23.09
C VAL A 223 -18.62 0.20 -22.25
N ASN A 224 -19.37 -0.39 -21.32
CA ASN A 224 -18.84 -1.36 -20.38
C ASN A 224 -18.38 -2.66 -21.03
N LEU A 225 -19.12 -3.22 -22.00
CA LEU A 225 -18.71 -4.49 -22.64
C LEU A 225 -17.35 -4.37 -23.35
N ARG A 226 -17.11 -3.25 -24.04
CA ARG A 226 -15.83 -3.03 -24.73
C ARG A 226 -14.72 -2.58 -23.77
N MET A 227 -15.06 -1.90 -22.68
CA MET A 227 -14.10 -1.63 -21.59
C MET A 227 -13.70 -2.88 -20.83
N GLU A 228 -14.57 -3.89 -20.75
CA GLU A 228 -14.24 -5.18 -20.15
C GLU A 228 -13.13 -5.90 -20.93
N ASP A 229 -13.14 -5.86 -22.26
CA ASP A 229 -12.06 -6.41 -23.08
C ASP A 229 -10.74 -5.65 -22.86
N PHE A 230 -10.78 -4.32 -22.84
CA PHE A 230 -9.62 -3.50 -22.50
C PHE A 230 -9.07 -3.85 -21.11
N MET A 231 -9.94 -3.99 -20.11
CA MET A 231 -9.57 -4.36 -18.75
C MET A 231 -8.99 -5.77 -18.66
N ARG A 232 -9.58 -6.74 -19.38
CA ARG A 232 -9.07 -8.11 -19.48
C ARG A 232 -7.66 -8.10 -20.05
N ASP A 233 -7.46 -7.38 -21.15
CA ASP A 233 -6.14 -7.19 -21.76
C ASP A 233 -5.17 -6.57 -20.76
N TYR A 234 -5.58 -5.50 -20.07
CA TYR A 234 -4.74 -4.82 -19.10
C TYR A 234 -4.30 -5.74 -17.95
N ILE A 235 -5.24 -6.49 -17.40
CA ILE A 235 -5.00 -7.50 -16.37
C ILE A 235 -4.03 -8.56 -16.86
N ASN A 236 -4.07 -8.93 -18.15
CA ASN A 236 -3.13 -9.87 -18.74
C ASN A 236 -1.71 -9.28 -18.89
N HIS A 237 -1.56 -7.96 -19.05
CA HIS A 237 -0.28 -7.23 -19.10
C HIS A 237 0.28 -6.92 -17.71
N GLU A 238 0.16 -7.90 -16.81
CA GLU A 238 0.17 -7.71 -15.37
C GLU A 238 1.48 -7.17 -14.78
N ALA A 239 2.61 -7.24 -15.48
CA ALA A 239 3.96 -7.06 -14.92
C ALA A 239 4.14 -5.70 -14.21
N PHE A 240 3.47 -4.66 -14.71
CA PHE A 240 3.64 -3.29 -14.23
C PHE A 240 2.50 -2.80 -13.31
N LEU A 241 1.35 -3.48 -13.32
CA LEU A 241 0.15 -3.03 -12.62
C LEU A 241 0.31 -3.14 -11.09
N GLU A 242 0.10 -2.04 -10.38
CA GLU A 242 0.19 -1.94 -8.92
C GLU A 242 -1.13 -1.50 -8.26
N ASP A 243 -1.95 -0.70 -8.95
CA ASP A 243 -3.27 -0.24 -8.50
C ASP A 243 -4.24 -0.29 -9.69
N LEU A 244 -5.32 -1.03 -9.57
CA LEU A 244 -6.39 -1.13 -10.57
C LEU A 244 -7.70 -0.78 -9.89
N ARG A 245 -8.34 0.31 -10.29
CA ARG A 245 -9.67 0.68 -9.82
C ARG A 245 -10.62 0.63 -10.99
N PHE A 246 -11.69 -0.11 -10.80
CA PHE A 246 -12.77 -0.22 -11.74
C PHE A 246 -14.04 0.16 -11.01
N SER A 247 -14.70 1.22 -11.46
CA SER A 247 -15.98 1.65 -10.94
C SER A 247 -16.96 1.70 -12.11
N CYS A 248 -18.03 0.93 -12.01
CA CYS A 248 -19.07 0.91 -13.03
C CYS A 248 -20.43 0.98 -12.35
N ASP A 249 -21.15 2.07 -12.60
CA ASP A 249 -22.52 2.23 -12.13
C ASP A 249 -23.49 1.49 -13.07
N GLY A 250 -24.46 0.76 -12.51
CA GLY A 250 -25.64 0.29 -13.26
C GLY A 250 -25.61 -1.13 -13.85
N ILE A 251 -24.47 -1.83 -13.91
CA ILE A 251 -24.42 -3.21 -14.45
C ILE A 251 -24.38 -4.27 -13.35
N ARG A 252 -25.36 -5.19 -13.38
CA ARG A 252 -25.44 -6.37 -12.50
C ARG A 252 -24.69 -7.62 -12.99
N ASN A 253 -24.04 -7.58 -14.17
CA ASN A 253 -23.49 -8.78 -14.85
C ASN A 253 -22.05 -8.61 -15.39
N GLN A 254 -21.09 -8.17 -14.56
CA GLN A 254 -19.67 -8.03 -14.96
C GLN A 254 -18.90 -9.36 -14.91
N LYS A 255 -19.29 -10.33 -15.73
CA LYS A 255 -18.70 -11.69 -15.66
C LYS A 255 -17.25 -11.74 -16.17
N ILE A 256 -16.90 -10.92 -17.15
CA ILE A 256 -15.65 -11.02 -17.91
C ILE A 256 -14.44 -10.49 -17.14
N SER A 257 -14.58 -9.36 -16.44
CA SER A 257 -13.47 -8.76 -15.68
C SER A 257 -13.02 -9.64 -14.51
N LEU A 258 -13.95 -10.45 -13.98
CA LEU A 258 -13.70 -11.32 -12.82
C LEU A 258 -12.83 -12.52 -13.17
N GLU A 259 -12.96 -13.11 -14.36
CA GLU A 259 -12.06 -14.20 -14.80
C GLU A 259 -10.61 -13.73 -14.80
N GLY A 260 -10.36 -12.52 -15.34
CA GLY A 260 -9.05 -11.88 -15.28
C GLY A 260 -8.56 -11.72 -13.83
N ILE A 261 -9.39 -11.15 -12.95
CA ILE A 261 -9.04 -10.96 -11.53
C ILE A 261 -8.75 -12.29 -10.83
N VAL A 262 -9.55 -13.32 -11.07
CA VAL A 262 -9.35 -14.67 -10.50
C VAL A 262 -7.98 -15.22 -10.89
N THR A 263 -7.55 -15.02 -12.14
CA THR A 263 -6.22 -15.49 -12.58
C THR A 263 -5.06 -14.77 -11.89
N LEU A 264 -5.23 -13.49 -11.49
CA LEU A 264 -4.23 -12.75 -10.74
C LEU A 264 -3.89 -13.41 -9.40
N PHE A 265 -4.84 -14.11 -8.77
CA PHE A 265 -4.61 -14.81 -7.50
C PHE A 265 -3.83 -16.12 -7.65
N LYS A 266 -3.78 -16.70 -8.85
CA LYS A 266 -3.01 -17.92 -9.14
C LYS A 266 -1.53 -17.65 -9.38
N LYS A 267 -1.20 -16.53 -10.05
CA LYS A 267 0.17 -16.24 -10.53
C LYS A 267 1.06 -15.64 -9.45
N ARG A 268 2.37 -15.88 -9.50
CA ARG A 268 3.33 -15.21 -8.62
C ARG A 268 3.56 -13.77 -9.07
N ARG A 269 3.66 -12.83 -8.13
CA ARG A 269 4.05 -11.43 -8.40
C ARG A 269 5.25 -11.04 -7.57
N LEU A 270 5.98 -10.03 -8.03
CA LEU A 270 7.05 -9.37 -7.25
C LEU A 270 6.58 -8.02 -6.72
N THR A 271 5.67 -7.37 -7.45
CA THR A 271 5.11 -6.06 -7.13
C THR A 271 3.75 -6.19 -6.44
N PRO A 272 3.48 -5.36 -5.40
CA PRO A 272 2.15 -5.30 -4.79
C PRO A 272 1.08 -4.91 -5.80
N LEU A 273 -0.11 -5.48 -5.67
CA LEU A 273 -1.27 -5.19 -6.50
C LEU A 273 -2.49 -4.92 -5.61
N THR A 274 -3.09 -3.75 -5.78
CA THR A 274 -4.43 -3.46 -5.24
C THR A 274 -5.41 -3.42 -6.40
N VAL A 275 -6.48 -4.21 -6.32
CA VAL A 275 -7.59 -4.18 -7.27
C VAL A 275 -8.81 -3.69 -6.50
N GLU A 276 -9.49 -2.68 -6.99
CA GLU A 276 -10.70 -2.11 -6.38
C GLU A 276 -11.83 -2.24 -7.40
N ILE A 277 -12.88 -2.97 -7.04
CA ILE A 277 -14.05 -3.23 -7.89
C ILE A 277 -15.35 -2.83 -7.18
N PRO A 278 -16.44 -2.57 -7.91
CA PRO A 278 -17.75 -2.34 -7.30
C PRO A 278 -18.20 -3.63 -6.60
N PHE A 279 -18.84 -3.49 -5.43
CA PHE A 279 -19.32 -4.65 -4.68
C PHE A 279 -20.33 -5.49 -5.48
N ASP A 280 -21.25 -4.82 -6.19
CA ASP A 280 -22.34 -5.46 -6.94
C ASP A 280 -21.82 -6.42 -8.04
N SER A 281 -20.55 -6.30 -8.41
CA SER A 281 -19.90 -7.15 -9.40
C SER A 281 -19.44 -8.50 -8.84
N LEU A 282 -19.21 -8.63 -7.53
CA LEU A 282 -18.58 -9.83 -6.97
C LEU A 282 -19.61 -10.78 -6.34
N THR A 283 -19.94 -11.86 -7.05
CA THR A 283 -20.81 -12.91 -6.50
C THR A 283 -20.06 -13.87 -5.58
N TYR A 284 -20.78 -14.61 -4.74
CA TYR A 284 -20.20 -15.66 -3.89
C TYR A 284 -19.39 -16.69 -4.72
N ARG A 285 -19.90 -17.06 -5.90
CA ARG A 285 -19.20 -17.96 -6.83
C ARG A 285 -17.83 -17.40 -7.25
N ASN A 286 -17.72 -16.09 -7.46
CA ASN A 286 -16.44 -15.47 -7.82
C ASN A 286 -15.45 -15.51 -6.66
N ILE A 287 -15.92 -15.32 -5.41
CA ILE A 287 -15.07 -15.48 -4.23
C ILE A 287 -14.58 -16.93 -4.10
N GLU A 288 -15.45 -17.91 -4.31
CA GLU A 288 -15.05 -19.33 -4.32
C GLU A 288 -14.01 -19.63 -5.41
N GLU A 289 -14.17 -19.06 -6.60
CA GLU A 289 -13.21 -19.18 -7.68
C GLU A 289 -11.86 -18.53 -7.33
N ILE A 290 -11.86 -17.32 -6.75
CA ILE A 290 -10.63 -16.67 -6.24
C ILE A 290 -9.95 -17.56 -5.20
N VAL A 291 -10.69 -18.08 -4.22
CA VAL A 291 -10.18 -18.96 -3.17
C VAL A 291 -9.59 -20.23 -3.78
N LYS A 292 -10.28 -20.85 -4.74
CA LYS A 292 -9.83 -22.05 -5.44
C LYS A 292 -8.54 -21.78 -6.22
N HIS A 293 -8.45 -20.69 -6.96
CA HIS A 293 -7.26 -20.32 -7.72
C HIS A 293 -6.07 -20.00 -6.82
N TRP A 294 -6.32 -19.27 -5.73
CA TRP A 294 -5.30 -19.00 -4.72
C TRP A 294 -4.82 -20.28 -4.03
N ASN A 295 -5.71 -21.20 -3.63
CA ASN A 295 -5.34 -22.49 -3.02
C ASN A 295 -4.48 -23.37 -3.94
N ASN A 296 -4.65 -23.20 -5.26
CA ASN A 296 -3.87 -23.90 -6.29
C ASN A 296 -2.57 -23.16 -6.66
N SER A 297 -2.25 -22.04 -6.00
CA SER A 297 -1.00 -21.31 -6.19
C SER A 297 0.13 -21.89 -5.31
N ASP A 298 1.31 -21.28 -5.34
CA ASP A 298 2.42 -21.64 -4.45
C ASP A 298 2.29 -21.03 -3.02
N GLY A 299 1.26 -20.21 -2.79
CA GLY A 299 1.05 -19.47 -1.55
C GLY A 299 2.10 -18.38 -1.30
N TYR A 300 2.78 -17.88 -2.34
CA TYR A 300 3.79 -16.83 -2.21
C TYR A 300 3.16 -15.47 -1.87
N VAL A 301 3.85 -14.70 -1.02
CA VAL A 301 3.35 -13.44 -0.43
C VAL A 301 4.06 -12.20 -0.97
N ALA A 302 5.20 -12.31 -1.65
CA ALA A 302 5.86 -11.09 -2.11
C ALA A 302 5.03 -10.43 -3.23
N GLY A 303 4.95 -9.11 -3.17
CA GLY A 303 3.96 -8.36 -3.92
C GLY A 303 2.55 -8.54 -3.36
N HIS A 304 2.32 -8.04 -2.14
CA HIS A 304 1.01 -7.94 -1.45
C HIS A 304 -0.15 -7.76 -2.43
N LYS A 305 -1.14 -8.67 -2.42
CA LYS A 305 -2.34 -8.61 -3.25
C LYS A 305 -3.56 -8.29 -2.41
N GLU A 306 -4.32 -7.28 -2.83
CA GLU A 306 -5.53 -6.83 -2.14
C GLU A 306 -6.63 -6.58 -3.17
N LEU A 307 -7.77 -7.24 -3.01
CA LEU A 307 -8.99 -6.94 -3.72
C LEU A 307 -9.90 -6.15 -2.77
N ARG A 308 -10.15 -4.88 -3.04
CA ARG A 308 -11.08 -4.00 -2.33
C ARG A 308 -12.42 -3.99 -3.03
N MET A 309 -13.47 -3.95 -2.23
CA MET A 309 -14.85 -3.81 -2.67
C MET A 309 -15.35 -2.43 -2.21
N VAL A 310 -15.84 -1.63 -3.14
CA VAL A 310 -16.35 -0.27 -2.85
C VAL A 310 -17.85 -0.34 -2.62
N ARG A 311 -18.31 -0.42 -1.36
CA ARG A 311 -19.65 0.03 -0.89
C ARG A 311 -19.91 -0.11 0.61
N ASP A 312 -20.87 0.68 1.08
CA ASP A 312 -21.38 0.79 2.46
C ASP A 312 -22.46 -0.24 2.86
N SER A 313 -22.87 -1.14 1.96
CA SER A 313 -24.07 -1.96 2.13
C SER A 313 -23.83 -3.48 2.13
N TRP A 314 -22.77 -3.95 2.81
CA TRP A 314 -22.52 -5.37 3.07
C TRP A 314 -23.53 -6.00 4.07
N MET A 315 -24.73 -5.42 4.23
CA MET A 315 -25.70 -5.82 5.25
C MET A 315 -26.43 -7.14 4.94
N GLY A 316 -26.30 -7.69 3.73
CA GLY A 316 -26.92 -8.96 3.35
C GLY A 316 -26.06 -10.20 3.65
N PHE A 317 -24.77 -10.04 3.97
CA PHE A 317 -23.91 -11.15 4.39
C PHE A 317 -24.05 -11.31 5.91
N GLU A 318 -25.26 -11.64 6.35
CA GLU A 318 -25.53 -11.92 7.75
C GLU A 318 -24.60 -13.04 8.25
N SER A 319 -23.75 -12.72 9.22
CA SER A 319 -23.25 -13.61 10.28
C SER A 319 -21.95 -14.41 10.13
N ARG A 320 -21.22 -14.42 9.01
CA ARG A 320 -19.89 -15.09 9.00
C ARG A 320 -18.76 -14.11 9.25
N THR A 321 -18.60 -13.81 10.53
CA THR A 321 -17.40 -13.31 11.23
C THR A 321 -16.56 -12.29 10.45
N GLN A 322 -16.71 -11.03 10.86
CA GLN A 322 -15.87 -9.89 10.46
C GLN A 322 -14.38 -10.26 10.64
N HIS A 323 -13.63 -10.42 9.54
CA HIS A 323 -12.19 -10.74 9.50
C HIS A 323 -11.83 -12.21 9.79
N ASP A 324 -12.06 -13.07 8.81
CA ASP A 324 -11.64 -14.47 8.83
C ASP A 324 -10.35 -14.68 8.02
N TYR A 325 -9.50 -15.58 8.51
CA TYR A 325 -8.32 -16.04 7.77
C TYR A 325 -8.60 -17.43 7.19
N LEU A 326 -8.28 -17.59 5.92
CA LEU A 326 -8.15 -18.88 5.28
C LEU A 326 -6.65 -19.16 5.11
N PRO A 327 -6.07 -20.19 5.74
CA PRO A 327 -4.65 -20.52 5.58
C PRO A 327 -4.40 -21.25 4.27
N HIS A 328 -3.35 -20.88 3.54
CA HIS A 328 -2.97 -21.59 2.33
C HIS A 328 -2.47 -22.99 2.70
N PRO A 329 -2.67 -24.04 1.88
CA PRO A 329 -2.16 -25.38 2.16
C PRO A 329 -0.66 -25.43 2.47
N THR A 330 0.14 -24.60 1.79
CA THR A 330 1.61 -24.50 2.01
C THR A 330 2.00 -23.73 3.28
N LYS A 331 1.05 -23.10 3.99
CA LYS A 331 1.28 -22.27 5.19
C LYS A 331 2.29 -21.13 4.98
N ARG A 332 2.45 -20.65 3.75
CA ARG A 332 3.26 -19.47 3.42
C ARG A 332 2.45 -18.19 3.46
N SER A 333 1.17 -18.27 3.09
CA SER A 333 0.22 -17.16 3.07
C SER A 333 -1.10 -17.51 3.74
N SER A 334 -1.90 -16.48 4.02
CA SER A 334 -3.32 -16.62 4.31
C SER A 334 -4.12 -15.61 3.51
N LEU A 335 -5.33 -15.98 3.14
CA LEU A 335 -6.30 -15.05 2.58
C LEU A 335 -7.12 -14.48 3.75
N LEU A 336 -6.91 -13.20 4.04
CA LEU A 336 -7.72 -12.43 4.97
C LEU A 336 -8.97 -11.95 4.24
N GLN A 337 -10.13 -12.44 4.70
CA GLN A 337 -11.44 -12.02 4.23
C GLN A 337 -12.03 -11.02 5.21
N SER A 338 -12.28 -9.80 4.72
CA SER A 338 -12.95 -8.72 5.41
C SER A 338 -14.29 -8.43 4.74
N THR A 339 -15.12 -7.58 5.36
CA THR A 339 -16.38 -7.13 4.76
C THR A 339 -16.15 -6.38 3.44
N ASN A 340 -15.01 -5.66 3.34
CA ASN A 340 -14.76 -4.75 2.22
C ASN A 340 -13.52 -5.14 1.40
N TYR A 341 -12.85 -6.26 1.72
CA TYR A 341 -11.68 -6.69 0.94
C TYR A 341 -11.32 -8.17 1.13
N LEU A 342 -10.64 -8.73 0.13
CA LEU A 342 -9.85 -9.96 0.21
C LEU A 342 -8.37 -9.60 0.12
N LYS A 343 -7.55 -10.14 1.00
CA LYS A 343 -6.13 -9.75 1.10
C LYS A 343 -5.23 -10.95 1.35
N ILE A 344 -4.21 -11.14 0.52
CA ILE A 344 -3.17 -12.14 0.80
C ILE A 344 -2.20 -11.55 1.82
N VAL A 345 -2.09 -12.18 2.98
CA VAL A 345 -1.17 -11.81 4.07
C VAL A 345 -0.16 -12.93 4.32
N LYS A 346 0.93 -12.61 5.02
CA LYS A 346 1.86 -13.61 5.56
C LYS A 346 1.09 -14.57 6.47
N PHE A 347 1.29 -15.87 6.29
CA PHE A 347 0.71 -16.86 7.19
C PHE A 347 1.25 -16.66 8.61
N ASN A 348 0.37 -16.75 9.58
CA ASN A 348 0.71 -16.85 10.99
C ASN A 348 0.00 -18.06 11.61
N PRO A 349 0.55 -18.66 12.68
CA PRO A 349 -0.02 -19.88 13.27
C PRO A 349 -1.50 -19.78 13.65
N TRP A 350 -1.96 -18.61 14.11
CA TRP A 350 -3.36 -18.38 14.50
C TRP A 350 -4.33 -18.17 13.33
N HIS A 351 -3.84 -18.16 12.09
CA HIS A 351 -4.70 -18.17 10.91
C HIS A 351 -5.33 -19.55 10.67
N SER A 352 -4.82 -20.60 11.33
CA SER A 352 -5.43 -21.94 11.38
C SER A 352 -6.24 -22.12 12.67
N PRO A 353 -7.20 -23.06 12.70
CA PRO A 353 -7.85 -23.46 13.94
C PRO A 353 -6.80 -23.83 15.00
N VAL A 354 -6.85 -23.17 16.15
CA VAL A 354 -5.98 -23.41 17.30
C VAL A 354 -6.67 -24.31 18.31
N THR A 355 -5.88 -25.15 18.97
CA THR A 355 -6.35 -26.02 20.04
C THR A 355 -6.29 -25.30 21.38
N PHE A 356 -6.91 -25.90 22.39
CA PHE A 356 -6.75 -25.49 23.79
C PHE A 356 -5.26 -25.38 24.18
N ASP A 357 -4.45 -26.41 23.87
CA ASP A 357 -3.04 -26.44 24.25
C ASP A 357 -2.24 -25.30 23.63
N TRP A 358 -2.58 -24.90 22.40
CA TRP A 358 -1.91 -23.77 21.74
C TRP A 358 -2.22 -22.46 22.46
N ILE A 359 -3.49 -22.22 22.83
CA ILE A 359 -3.88 -21.02 23.59
C ILE A 359 -3.26 -21.04 24.98
N ASP A 360 -3.20 -22.20 25.62
CA ASP A 360 -2.57 -22.36 26.92
C ASP A 360 -1.07 -22.03 26.88
N ALA A 361 -0.36 -22.56 25.87
CA ALA A 361 1.03 -22.24 25.62
C ALA A 361 1.23 -20.74 25.33
N LEU A 362 0.34 -20.11 24.55
CA LEU A 362 0.37 -18.67 24.30
C LEU A 362 0.24 -17.87 25.62
N ILE A 363 -0.67 -18.26 26.51
CA ILE A 363 -0.86 -17.60 27.80
C ILE A 363 0.37 -17.79 28.69
N ASN A 364 0.96 -18.99 28.71
CA ASN A 364 2.15 -19.27 29.51
C ASN A 364 3.38 -18.49 28.98
N ASP A 365 3.60 -18.45 27.67
CA ASP A 365 4.66 -17.63 27.05
C ASP A 365 4.43 -16.14 27.29
N TRP A 366 3.18 -15.68 27.22
CA TRP A 366 2.81 -14.31 27.57
C TRP A 366 3.12 -13.97 29.03
N LYS A 367 2.81 -14.88 29.98
CA LYS A 367 3.13 -14.74 31.42
C LYS A 367 4.63 -14.75 31.71
N ALA A 368 5.42 -15.46 30.90
CA ALA A 368 6.88 -15.52 31.04
C ALA A 368 7.58 -14.25 30.52
N ARG A 369 6.88 -13.42 29.73
CA ARG A 369 7.39 -12.19 29.14
C ARG A 369 6.86 -10.96 29.89
N ALA A 370 6.96 -9.78 29.27
CA ALA A 370 6.43 -8.53 29.84
C ALA A 370 4.88 -8.42 29.80
N GLY A 371 4.17 -9.40 29.23
CA GLY A 371 2.70 -9.40 29.15
C GLY A 371 2.07 -8.34 28.23
N MET A 372 2.85 -7.58 27.47
CA MET A 372 2.33 -6.46 26.67
C MET A 372 1.73 -6.86 25.33
N TYR A 373 2.19 -7.96 24.75
CA TYR A 373 1.81 -8.45 23.44
C TYR A 373 1.56 -9.95 23.52
N LEU A 374 0.54 -10.43 22.83
CA LEU A 374 0.23 -11.86 22.76
C LEU A 374 1.26 -12.56 21.87
N TYR A 375 1.37 -12.15 20.61
CA TYR A 375 2.28 -12.76 19.66
C TYR A 375 2.71 -11.77 18.57
N GLY A 376 4.00 -11.77 18.23
CA GLY A 376 4.53 -11.01 17.08
C GLY A 376 4.25 -9.49 17.16
N GLY A 377 4.19 -8.93 18.36
CA GLY A 377 3.86 -7.51 18.57
C GLY A 377 2.38 -7.16 18.52
N ASN A 378 1.47 -8.15 18.39
CA ASN A 378 0.03 -7.91 18.39
C ASN A 378 -0.54 -7.96 19.81
N ARG A 379 -1.36 -6.96 20.18
CA ARG A 379 -2.09 -6.90 21.45
C ARG A 379 -3.43 -7.62 21.42
N GLN A 380 -3.99 -7.78 20.22
CA GLN A 380 -5.27 -8.43 20.01
C GLN A 380 -5.16 -9.38 18.82
N MET A 381 -5.78 -10.54 18.94
CA MET A 381 -5.75 -11.59 17.93
C MET A 381 -7.13 -12.25 17.88
N LYS A 382 -7.66 -12.41 16.67
CA LYS A 382 -8.83 -13.26 16.44
C LYS A 382 -8.35 -14.67 16.16
N LEU A 383 -8.82 -15.62 16.96
CA LEU A 383 -8.44 -17.02 16.92
C LEU A 383 -9.66 -17.83 16.53
N ARG A 384 -9.52 -18.74 15.58
CA ARG A 384 -10.51 -19.79 15.34
C ARG A 384 -10.15 -20.98 16.22
N MET A 385 -11.06 -21.45 17.06
CA MET A 385 -10.84 -22.63 17.89
C MET A 385 -11.42 -23.90 17.24
N THR A 386 -10.79 -25.03 17.53
CA THR A 386 -11.35 -26.37 17.30
C THR A 386 -12.62 -26.59 18.14
N ARG A 387 -13.56 -27.38 17.61
CA ARG A 387 -14.82 -27.67 18.30
C ARG A 387 -14.56 -28.41 19.61
N GLY A 388 -15.15 -27.94 20.71
CA GLY A 388 -15.04 -28.56 22.04
C GLY A 388 -13.89 -28.05 22.91
N ASP A 389 -12.86 -27.43 22.33
CA ASP A 389 -11.71 -26.94 23.12
C ASP A 389 -12.03 -25.70 23.97
N TRP A 390 -13.13 -24.99 23.67
CA TRP A 390 -13.61 -23.91 24.51
C TRP A 390 -13.97 -24.38 25.93
N ASN A 391 -14.59 -25.55 26.06
CA ASN A 391 -14.99 -26.09 27.37
C ASN A 391 -13.75 -26.38 28.25
N LYS A 392 -12.61 -26.73 27.63
CA LYS A 392 -11.34 -26.91 28.34
C LYS A 392 -10.79 -25.57 28.86
N LEU A 393 -10.96 -24.48 28.08
CA LEU A 393 -10.62 -23.14 28.56
C LEU A 393 -11.49 -22.72 29.74
N GLU A 394 -12.80 -22.96 29.70
CA GLU A 394 -13.71 -22.70 30.83
C GLU A 394 -13.31 -23.51 32.06
N GLN A 395 -12.99 -24.80 31.88
CA GLN A 395 -12.57 -25.67 32.97
C GLN A 395 -11.27 -25.19 33.63
N LYS A 396 -10.29 -24.71 32.85
CA LYS A 396 -8.99 -24.27 33.37
C LYS A 396 -8.99 -22.84 33.90
N TYR A 397 -9.64 -21.91 33.22
CA TYR A 397 -9.56 -20.47 33.48
C TYR A 397 -10.81 -19.89 34.16
N GLY A 398 -11.85 -20.70 34.37
CA GLY A 398 -13.06 -20.33 35.08
C GLY A 398 -14.29 -20.16 34.16
N PRO A 399 -15.50 -20.10 34.76
CA PRO A 399 -16.74 -20.04 34.01
C PRO A 399 -16.91 -18.72 33.26
N LEU A 400 -17.73 -18.74 32.20
CA LEU A 400 -18.06 -17.55 31.43
C LEU A 400 -18.70 -16.45 32.30
N VAL A 401 -18.19 -15.23 32.13
CA VAL A 401 -18.80 -13.99 32.60
C VAL A 401 -19.59 -13.40 31.45
N VAL A 402 -20.91 -13.45 31.56
CA VAL A 402 -21.85 -12.86 30.59
C VAL A 402 -21.73 -11.34 30.65
N LYS A 403 -21.40 -10.72 29.51
CA LYS A 403 -21.35 -9.26 29.36
C LYS A 403 -22.22 -8.84 28.19
N THR A 404 -22.68 -7.59 28.20
CA THR A 404 -23.44 -6.98 27.09
C THR A 404 -22.68 -7.02 25.75
N SER A 405 -21.34 -7.05 25.78
CA SER A 405 -20.47 -7.09 24.61
C SER A 405 -20.03 -8.51 24.18
N GLY A 406 -20.63 -9.55 24.76
CA GLY A 406 -20.33 -10.96 24.49
C GLY A 406 -19.75 -11.69 25.70
N ASP A 407 -19.85 -13.01 25.70
CA ASP A 407 -19.38 -13.85 26.79
C ASP A 407 -17.86 -13.86 26.83
N SER A 408 -17.28 -13.71 28.02
CA SER A 408 -15.83 -13.69 28.20
C SER A 408 -15.42 -14.54 29.39
N LEU A 409 -14.25 -15.16 29.32
CA LEU A 409 -13.66 -15.79 30.50
C LEU A 409 -13.23 -14.72 31.52
N PRO A 410 -13.02 -15.10 32.80
CA PRO A 410 -12.41 -14.23 33.78
C PRO A 410 -11.07 -13.69 33.25
N LEU A 411 -10.74 -12.45 33.61
CA LEU A 411 -9.48 -11.84 33.18
C LEU A 411 -8.31 -12.64 33.75
N ILE A 412 -7.43 -13.12 32.86
CA ILE A 412 -6.24 -13.86 33.24
C ILE A 412 -5.16 -12.84 33.60
N ALA A 413 -4.88 -12.66 34.88
CA ALA A 413 -3.89 -11.69 35.35
C ALA A 413 -2.46 -12.10 34.96
N HIS A 414 -1.67 -11.12 34.55
CA HIS A 414 -0.22 -11.29 34.41
C HIS A 414 0.44 -11.22 35.79
N PRO A 415 1.56 -11.92 36.04
CA PRO A 415 2.29 -11.80 37.31
C PRO A 415 2.65 -10.36 37.72
N SER A 416 2.82 -9.44 36.75
CA SER A 416 3.06 -8.02 37.02
C SER A 416 1.85 -7.26 37.59
N ASN A 417 0.63 -7.82 37.52
CA ASN A 417 -0.63 -7.15 37.85
C ASN A 417 -0.97 -5.87 37.04
N LEU A 418 -0.15 -5.51 36.05
CA LEU A 418 -0.35 -4.34 35.18
C LEU A 418 -1.14 -4.67 33.91
N VAL A 419 -1.14 -5.93 33.50
CA VAL A 419 -1.79 -6.40 32.27
C VAL A 419 -2.55 -7.69 32.54
N SER A 420 -3.59 -7.92 31.77
CA SER A 420 -4.36 -9.16 31.78
C SER A 420 -4.70 -9.59 30.36
N ILE A 421 -4.97 -10.87 30.16
CA ILE A 421 -5.60 -11.36 28.93
C ILE A 421 -7.10 -11.42 29.15
N GLU A 422 -7.85 -10.87 28.20
CA GLU A 422 -9.27 -11.11 28.03
C GLU A 422 -9.48 -12.07 26.85
N LEU A 423 -10.15 -13.18 27.11
CA LEU A 423 -10.61 -14.12 26.08
C LEU A 423 -12.12 -13.95 25.92
N ARG A 424 -12.58 -13.45 24.77
CA ARG A 424 -14.01 -13.27 24.47
C ARG A 424 -14.47 -14.28 23.44
N LYS A 425 -15.57 -14.97 23.73
CA LYS A 425 -16.24 -15.87 22.80
C LYS A 425 -17.22 -15.07 21.95
N TYR A 426 -17.13 -15.20 20.62
CA TYR A 426 -18.15 -14.66 19.74
C TYR A 426 -19.38 -15.58 19.72
N ARG A 427 -20.56 -15.03 19.42
CA ARG A 427 -21.83 -15.79 19.29
C ARG A 427 -21.74 -17.01 18.37
N SER A 428 -20.85 -16.97 17.38
CA SER A 428 -20.56 -18.11 16.48
C SER A 428 -20.06 -19.37 17.20
N GLY A 429 -19.53 -19.26 18.42
CA GLY A 429 -19.09 -20.38 19.26
C GLY A 429 -17.68 -20.90 18.97
N TYR A 430 -17.12 -20.63 17.80
CA TYR A 430 -15.78 -21.10 17.38
C TYR A 430 -14.74 -19.98 17.21
N MET A 431 -15.13 -18.71 17.32
CA MET A 431 -14.19 -17.58 17.29
C MET A 431 -13.95 -17.04 18.69
N VAL A 432 -12.67 -16.81 18.99
CA VAL A 432 -12.21 -16.21 20.24
C VAL A 432 -11.39 -14.97 19.94
N LEU A 433 -11.76 -13.84 20.55
CA LEU A 433 -10.89 -12.67 20.60
C LEU A 433 -10.00 -12.79 21.83
N ALA A 434 -8.71 -12.97 21.62
CA ALA A 434 -7.71 -12.82 22.67
C ALA A 434 -7.18 -11.40 22.62
N GLY A 435 -7.23 -10.69 23.75
CA GLY A 435 -6.74 -9.31 23.83
C GLY A 435 -6.06 -9.02 25.15
N THR A 436 -4.90 -8.36 25.11
CA THR A 436 -4.30 -7.80 26.31
C THR A 436 -5.08 -6.57 26.76
N LYS A 437 -5.46 -6.52 28.03
CA LYS A 437 -5.98 -5.35 28.72
C LYS A 437 -4.88 -4.79 29.60
N ILE A 438 -4.62 -3.51 29.44
CA ILE A 438 -3.66 -2.80 30.29
C ILE A 438 -4.47 -2.14 31.40
N LYS A 439 -4.06 -2.38 32.65
CA LYS A 439 -4.68 -1.78 33.83
C LYS A 439 -4.50 -0.27 33.73
N LYS A 440 -5.60 0.47 33.79
CA LYS A 440 -5.56 1.93 33.89
C LYS A 440 -5.14 2.29 35.31
N LEU A 441 -3.98 2.93 35.46
CA LEU A 441 -3.51 3.41 36.76
C LEU A 441 -4.19 4.73 37.11
N ARG A 442 -4.62 4.84 38.37
CA ARG A 442 -5.13 6.09 38.94
C ARG A 442 -3.96 6.99 39.34
N ARG A 443 -4.23 8.28 39.51
CA ARG A 443 -3.22 9.29 39.88
C ARG A 443 -2.36 8.84 41.07
N TYR A 444 -2.99 8.53 42.20
CA TYR A 444 -2.27 8.10 43.41
C TYR A 444 -1.41 6.85 43.18
N ALA A 445 -1.84 5.94 42.30
CA ALA A 445 -1.06 4.74 41.99
C ALA A 445 0.19 5.08 41.17
N VAL A 446 0.11 6.07 40.28
CA VAL A 446 1.28 6.57 39.54
C VAL A 446 2.23 7.35 40.46
N GLU A 447 1.69 8.20 41.33
CA GLU A 447 2.48 8.98 42.29
C GLU A 447 3.18 8.08 43.33
N SER A 448 2.47 7.07 43.86
CA SER A 448 3.05 6.03 44.73
C SER A 448 4.14 5.29 43.99
N PHE A 449 3.87 4.87 42.75
CA PHE A 449 4.82 4.15 41.91
C PHE A 449 6.11 4.96 41.66
N ILE A 450 6.00 6.25 41.33
CA ILE A 450 7.17 7.12 41.12
C ILE A 450 7.95 7.30 42.43
N SER A 451 7.25 7.50 43.55
CA SER A 451 7.87 7.63 44.87
C SER A 451 8.64 6.37 45.27
N GLU A 452 8.02 5.20 45.14
CA GLU A 452 8.65 3.89 45.39
C GLU A 452 9.88 3.68 44.51
N TRP A 453 9.81 4.07 43.23
CA TRP A 453 10.95 4.01 42.34
C TRP A 453 12.09 4.94 42.77
N MET A 454 11.79 6.18 43.17
CA MET A 454 12.78 7.18 43.62
C MET A 454 13.48 6.79 44.93
N ASP A 455 12.78 6.07 45.80
CA ASP A 455 13.29 5.60 47.09
C ASP A 455 13.93 4.20 47.00
N GLY A 456 13.76 3.51 45.87
CA GLY A 456 14.28 2.16 45.61
C GLY A 456 15.70 2.14 45.04
N SER A 457 16.00 1.13 44.20
CA SER A 457 17.31 1.01 43.54
C SER A 457 17.44 1.93 42.32
N GLY A 458 16.33 2.35 41.73
CA GLY A 458 16.31 3.15 40.50
C GLY A 458 16.63 2.37 39.22
N ASP A 459 16.96 1.08 39.32
CA ASP A 459 17.38 0.26 38.16
C ASP A 459 16.22 -0.33 37.38
N PHE A 460 15.11 -0.61 38.05
CA PHE A 460 13.95 -1.27 37.51
C PHE A 460 12.68 -0.48 37.82
N VAL A 461 11.72 -0.52 36.89
CA VAL A 461 10.42 0.11 37.04
C VAL A 461 9.56 -0.78 37.94
N VAL A 462 9.34 -2.04 37.57
CA VAL A 462 8.59 -3.02 38.38
C VAL A 462 9.28 -4.37 38.30
N GLY A 463 9.60 -4.97 39.46
CA GLY A 463 10.35 -6.22 39.53
C GLY A 463 11.71 -6.08 38.85
N GLN A 464 11.96 -6.88 37.81
CA GLN A 464 13.20 -6.82 37.00
C GLN A 464 13.02 -6.08 35.65
N LEU A 465 11.89 -5.39 35.44
CA LEU A 465 11.58 -4.73 34.17
C LEU A 465 12.07 -3.27 34.19
N ARG A 466 12.99 -2.90 33.29
CA ARG A 466 13.42 -1.49 33.10
C ARG A 466 12.45 -0.66 32.26
N LYS A 467 11.43 -1.29 31.66
CA LYS A 467 10.44 -0.65 30.80
C LYS A 467 9.09 -1.34 30.94
N ILE A 468 8.05 -0.56 31.22
CA ILE A 468 6.66 -1.03 31.24
C ILE A 468 5.80 -0.09 30.39
N THR A 469 4.60 -0.55 30.06
CA THR A 469 3.57 0.30 29.45
C THR A 469 2.31 0.19 30.30
N VAL A 470 1.73 1.34 30.63
CA VAL A 470 0.56 1.45 31.48
C VAL A 470 -0.50 2.29 30.79
N GLY A 471 -1.76 2.06 31.15
CA GLY A 471 -2.86 2.92 30.73
C GLY A 471 -2.98 4.07 31.71
N LEU A 472 -2.97 5.32 31.24
CA LEU A 472 -3.28 6.48 32.07
C LEU A 472 -4.49 7.21 31.48
N SER A 473 -5.36 7.74 32.34
CA SER A 473 -6.35 8.69 31.84
C SER A 473 -5.67 10.01 31.49
N PHE A 474 -6.26 10.75 30.56
CA PHE A 474 -5.75 12.05 30.12
C PHE A 474 -5.54 13.02 31.30
N ASN A 475 -6.47 13.06 32.26
CA ASN A 475 -6.37 13.90 33.45
C ASN A 475 -5.19 13.50 34.35
N VAL A 476 -4.92 12.20 34.49
CA VAL A 476 -3.75 11.72 35.26
C VAL A 476 -2.47 12.16 34.56
N TRP A 477 -2.40 11.98 33.23
CA TRP A 477 -1.23 12.39 32.45
C TRP A 477 -0.93 13.89 32.56
N TRP A 478 -1.95 14.75 32.40
CA TRP A 478 -1.80 16.21 32.54
C TRP A 478 -1.36 16.64 33.94
N SER A 479 -1.72 15.89 34.97
CA SER A 479 -1.29 16.21 36.34
C SER A 479 0.18 15.89 36.61
N ILE A 480 0.75 14.91 35.90
CA ILE A 480 2.15 14.48 36.09
C ILE A 480 3.08 15.07 35.03
N SER A 481 2.55 15.55 33.90
CA SER A 481 3.34 16.10 32.81
C SER A 481 2.76 17.43 32.31
N ARG A 482 3.61 18.46 32.25
CA ARG A 482 3.29 19.73 31.57
C ARG A 482 3.56 19.68 30.06
N ALA A 483 4.10 18.57 29.54
CA ALA A 483 4.51 18.40 28.14
C ALA A 483 4.21 16.97 27.63
N CYS A 484 4.69 16.59 26.43
CA CYS A 484 4.54 15.23 25.88
C CYS A 484 5.42 14.16 26.58
N GLN A 485 6.30 14.56 27.49
CA GLN A 485 7.20 13.67 28.25
C GLN A 485 7.43 14.23 29.66
N ALA A 486 7.56 13.35 30.64
CA ALA A 486 7.97 13.67 32.00
C ALA A 486 9.23 12.88 32.37
N PHE A 487 10.12 13.50 33.15
CA PHE A 487 11.34 12.87 33.66
C PHE A 487 11.40 13.03 35.17
N TYR A 488 11.74 11.96 35.86
CA TYR A 488 11.99 11.95 37.31
C TYR A 488 13.40 11.42 37.54
N VAL A 489 14.23 12.17 38.25
CA VAL A 489 15.61 11.79 38.54
C VAL A 489 15.64 10.90 39.77
N HIS A 490 16.38 9.80 39.73
CA HIS A 490 16.55 8.95 40.91
C HIS A 490 17.44 9.63 41.95
N ARG A 491 17.17 9.46 43.24
CA ARG A 491 17.92 10.14 44.31
C ARG A 491 19.35 9.64 44.48
N ARG A 492 19.59 8.35 44.18
CA ARG A 492 20.83 7.63 44.50
C ARG A 492 21.47 6.91 43.33
N ALA A 493 20.85 6.97 42.15
CA ALA A 493 21.30 6.23 40.97
C ALA A 493 21.46 7.20 39.82
N ASN A 494 22.41 6.94 38.93
CA ASN A 494 22.61 7.73 37.71
C ASN A 494 21.56 7.35 36.64
N SER A 495 20.29 7.41 37.02
CA SER A 495 19.16 7.02 36.18
C SER A 495 17.99 8.00 36.33
N ARG A 496 17.17 8.06 35.29
CA ARG A 496 15.91 8.82 35.29
C ARG A 496 14.77 7.93 34.82
N LEU A 497 13.62 8.07 35.45
CA LEU A 497 12.37 7.49 35.00
C LEU A 497 11.77 8.42 33.95
N LYS A 498 11.77 7.98 32.69
CA LYS A 498 11.11 8.64 31.59
C LYS A 498 9.68 8.11 31.46
N ILE A 499 8.71 9.00 31.47
CA ILE A 499 7.31 8.70 31.12
C ILE A 499 6.97 9.39 29.81
N GLN A 500 6.57 8.62 28.81
CA GLN A 500 6.29 9.13 27.46
C GLN A 500 4.96 8.59 26.95
N ALA A 501 4.13 9.50 26.40
CA ALA A 501 2.93 9.11 25.68
C ALA A 501 3.29 8.30 24.43
N SER A 502 2.58 7.19 24.23
CA SER A 502 2.64 6.45 22.96
C SER A 502 1.78 7.15 21.91
N ARG A 503 1.85 6.71 20.64
CA ARG A 503 0.94 7.19 19.59
C ARG A 503 -0.53 6.88 19.91
N ASP A 504 -0.78 5.85 20.71
CA ASP A 504 -2.10 5.61 21.32
C ASP A 504 -2.21 6.51 22.56
N TYR A 505 -3.02 7.56 22.49
CA TYR A 505 -3.15 8.61 23.53
C TYR A 505 -3.55 8.12 24.94
N GLU A 506 -3.92 6.85 25.10
CA GLU A 506 -4.23 6.24 26.39
C GLU A 506 -3.09 5.42 26.99
N LEU A 507 -2.00 5.20 26.25
CA LEU A 507 -0.91 4.32 26.65
C LEU A 507 0.39 5.08 26.83
N TYR A 508 1.04 4.84 27.96
CA TYR A 508 2.23 5.54 28.39
C TYR A 508 3.32 4.53 28.68
N THR A 509 4.50 4.79 28.15
CA THR A 509 5.69 3.99 28.44
C THR A 509 6.44 4.64 29.59
N MET A 510 6.67 3.86 30.64
CA MET A 510 7.56 4.22 31.75
C MET A 510 8.85 3.42 31.58
N SER A 511 9.99 4.10 31.47
CA SER A 511 11.29 3.46 31.25
C SER A 511 12.39 4.11 32.06
N VAL A 512 13.21 3.31 32.72
CA VAL A 512 14.48 3.75 33.28
C VAL A 512 15.45 4.00 32.12
N VAL A 513 15.98 5.21 32.04
CA VAL A 513 17.01 5.59 31.07
C VAL A 513 18.18 6.22 31.81
N PRO A 514 19.42 6.08 31.29
CA PRO A 514 20.55 6.81 31.86
C PRO A 514 20.32 8.33 31.77
N ILE A 515 20.96 9.05 32.67
CA ILE A 515 21.05 10.51 32.58
C ILE A 515 22.01 10.81 31.42
N ASP A 516 21.53 11.61 30.47
CA ASP A 516 22.38 12.10 29.39
C ASP A 516 23.10 13.35 29.91
N PRO A 517 24.43 13.31 30.09
CA PRO A 517 25.20 14.40 30.66
C PRO A 517 25.00 15.72 29.90
N GLU A 518 24.86 15.68 28.58
CA GLU A 518 24.71 16.88 27.75
C GLU A 518 23.35 17.57 27.94
N THR A 519 22.36 16.87 28.48
CA THR A 519 21.01 17.41 28.70
C THR A 519 20.83 18.07 30.07
N VAL A 520 21.83 17.98 30.95
CA VAL A 520 21.79 18.57 32.29
C VAL A 520 22.27 20.02 32.21
N LYS A 521 21.33 20.98 32.28
CA LYS A 521 21.66 22.42 32.24
C LYS A 521 22.28 22.94 33.54
N ASP A 522 21.93 22.33 34.67
CA ASP A 522 22.48 22.64 35.99
C ASP A 522 23.18 21.41 36.54
N TRP A 523 24.49 21.34 36.34
CA TRP A 523 25.34 20.30 36.91
C TRP A 523 25.47 20.52 38.41
N ASN A 524 24.51 20.04 39.18
CA ASN A 524 24.69 19.89 40.62
C ASN A 524 25.64 18.69 40.84
N LEU A 525 26.95 18.95 40.80
CA LEU A 525 28.01 17.92 40.84
C LEU A 525 27.90 16.97 42.04
N ASN A 526 27.27 17.39 43.13
CA ASN A 526 26.97 16.56 44.30
C ASN A 526 26.06 15.35 43.98
N LEU A 527 25.26 15.42 42.92
CA LEU A 527 24.44 14.29 42.44
C LEU A 527 25.25 13.24 41.66
N LEU A 528 26.40 13.62 41.10
CA LEU A 528 27.25 12.71 40.30
C LEU A 528 28.34 12.05 41.12
N PHE A 529 28.86 12.77 42.12
CA PHE A 529 30.01 12.31 42.91
C PHE A 529 29.64 11.89 44.34
N GLY A 530 28.38 12.06 44.75
CA GLY A 530 27.97 11.92 46.14
C GLY A 530 28.31 13.17 46.94
N ALA A 531 27.52 13.45 47.97
CA ALA A 531 27.96 14.38 49.01
C ALA A 531 28.89 13.59 49.94
N ASP A 532 30.13 14.05 50.10
CA ASP A 532 31.06 13.55 51.11
C ASP A 532 30.46 13.62 52.53
#